data_AF-A0A645ANV5-F1
#
_entry.id   AF-A0A645ANV5-F1
#
_cell.length_a   1.000
_cell.length_b   1.000
_cell.length_c   1.000
_cell.angle_alpha   90.00
_cell.angle_beta   90.00
_cell.angle_gamma   90.00
#
_symmetry.space_group_name_H-M   'P 1'
#
loop_
_entity.id
_entity.type
_entity.pdbx_description
1 polymer ?
#
loop_
_entity_poly.entity_id
_entity_poly.type
_entity_poly.pdbx_seq_one_letter_code
_entity_poly.pdbx_strand_id
1 'polypeptide(L)'
;MKTRGAHSDSIAIEPFLDYCHSLPGELPDMMLEVKDKNRSAVKCVLCTMEKPNQHLLEAEWGRYKYSVLERSPADYQALRALLKDKAGNHALVFYQTVERALAQPEDKGRALNALEHVWGYFSDCATPAEARKYQTLLDGYLRGEYPLEKVKRLLYRLSLNYKQDYLLGSYYFTV
;
A
#
# COMPACT_ATOMS: atom_id res chain seq x y z
N MET A 1 -15.31 14.99 19.02
CA MET A 1 -15.16 16.34 18.42
C MET A 1 -14.11 16.26 17.32
N LYS A 2 -14.49 16.22 16.04
CA LYS A 2 -13.52 16.26 14.93
C LYS A 2 -12.95 17.68 14.89
N THR A 3 -11.64 17.81 15.10
CA THR A 3 -10.93 19.08 15.00
C THR A 3 -11.10 19.65 13.59
N ARG A 4 -11.54 20.91 13.52
CA ARG A 4 -11.61 21.70 12.28
C ARG A 4 -10.22 21.67 11.63
N GLY A 5 -10.09 21.02 10.46
CA GLY A 5 -8.82 20.89 9.72
C GLY A 5 -8.17 19.49 9.71
N ALA A 6 -8.77 18.47 10.33
CA ALA A 6 -8.26 17.09 10.22
C ALA A 6 -8.78 16.41 8.93
N HIS A 7 -8.10 16.61 7.80
CA HIS A 7 -8.34 15.81 6.60
C HIS A 7 -8.09 14.33 6.89
N SER A 8 -8.95 13.45 6.38
CA SER A 8 -8.71 12.01 6.49
C SER A 8 -7.45 11.63 5.70
N ASP A 9 -6.81 10.53 6.12
CA ASP A 9 -5.61 10.04 5.45
C ASP A 9 -5.93 9.54 4.03
N SER A 10 -7.12 8.96 3.84
CA SER A 10 -7.65 8.45 2.56
C SER A 10 -9.16 8.58 2.49
N ILE A 11 -9.73 8.45 1.28
CA ILE A 11 -11.17 8.26 1.06
C ILE A 11 -11.51 6.80 1.38
N ALA A 12 -12.50 6.52 2.22
CA ALA A 12 -12.99 5.15 2.41
C ALA A 12 -13.88 4.75 1.22
N ILE A 13 -13.65 3.58 0.62
CA ILE A 13 -14.31 3.27 -0.66
C ILE A 13 -15.81 3.04 -0.54
N GLU A 14 -16.27 2.36 0.52
CA GLU A 14 -17.70 2.08 0.69
C GLU A 14 -18.54 3.36 0.87
N PRO A 15 -18.25 4.27 1.82
CA PRO A 15 -18.99 5.52 1.94
C PRO A 15 -18.95 6.39 0.69
N PHE A 16 -17.85 6.33 -0.07
CA PHE A 16 -17.72 7.06 -1.33
C PHE A 16 -18.66 6.50 -2.41
N LEU A 17 -18.74 5.18 -2.57
CA LEU A 17 -19.65 4.56 -3.52
C LEU A 17 -21.12 4.73 -3.13
N ASP A 18 -21.43 4.64 -1.83
CA ASP A 18 -22.78 4.94 -1.32
C ASP A 18 -23.20 6.36 -1.69
N TYR A 19 -22.30 7.33 -1.52
CA TYR A 19 -22.53 8.70 -1.96
C TYR A 19 -22.74 8.79 -3.47
N CYS A 20 -21.88 8.16 -4.28
CA CYS A 20 -22.01 8.15 -5.73
C CYS A 20 -23.36 7.58 -6.20
N HIS A 21 -23.81 6.47 -5.62
CA HIS A 21 -25.09 5.84 -5.95
C HIS A 21 -26.30 6.67 -5.50
N SER A 22 -26.13 7.56 -4.53
CA SER A 22 -27.20 8.47 -4.07
C SER A 22 -27.44 9.65 -5.00
N LEU A 23 -26.51 9.94 -5.92
CA LEU A 23 -26.61 11.05 -6.84
C LEU A 23 -27.50 10.69 -8.05
N PRO A 24 -28.43 11.57 -8.45
CA PRO A 24 -29.22 11.35 -9.65
C PRO A 24 -28.40 11.67 -10.91
N GLY A 25 -28.50 10.82 -11.94
CA GLY A 25 -27.91 11.06 -13.25
C GLY A 25 -26.43 10.71 -13.33
N GLU A 26 -25.68 11.46 -14.15
CA GLU A 26 -24.24 11.27 -14.34
C GLU A 26 -23.45 11.75 -13.11
N LEU A 27 -22.32 11.09 -12.83
CA LEU A 27 -21.45 11.48 -11.73
C LEU A 27 -20.82 12.85 -12.02
N PRO A 28 -20.90 13.81 -11.08
CA PRO A 28 -20.26 15.11 -11.26
C PRO A 28 -18.74 15.02 -11.09
N ASP A 29 -18.04 16.07 -11.50
CA ASP A 29 -16.64 16.25 -11.15
C ASP A 29 -16.48 16.37 -9.62
N MET A 30 -15.69 15.48 -9.02
CA MET A 30 -15.48 15.41 -7.58
C MET A 30 -14.05 15.79 -7.20
N MET A 31 -13.91 16.80 -6.35
CA MET A 31 -12.64 17.13 -5.72
C MET A 31 -12.50 16.40 -4.38
N LEU A 32 -11.43 15.62 -4.22
CA LEU A 32 -11.16 14.85 -3.00
C LEU A 32 -10.34 15.67 -2.00
N GLU A 33 -10.84 15.80 -0.78
CA GLU A 33 -10.21 16.56 0.30
C GLU A 33 -9.58 15.63 1.36
N VAL A 34 -8.49 14.95 0.96
CA VAL A 34 -7.74 13.97 1.78
C VAL A 34 -6.23 14.19 1.65
N LYS A 35 -5.44 13.58 2.54
CA LYS A 35 -3.97 13.69 2.48
C LYS A 35 -3.37 13.00 1.26
N ASP A 36 -3.90 11.85 0.86
CA ASP A 36 -3.38 11.01 -0.22
C ASP A 36 -4.10 11.20 -1.58
N LYS A 37 -4.42 12.45 -1.96
CA LYS A 37 -5.32 12.80 -3.09
C LYS A 37 -5.16 11.91 -4.32
N ASN A 38 -3.94 11.73 -4.83
CA ASN A 38 -3.69 10.95 -6.04
C ASN A 38 -4.07 9.47 -5.89
N ARG A 39 -3.77 8.87 -4.73
CA ARG A 39 -4.07 7.47 -4.43
C ARG A 39 -5.57 7.26 -4.24
N SER A 40 -6.21 8.16 -3.50
CA SER A 40 -7.67 8.16 -3.36
C SER A 40 -8.37 8.38 -4.70
N ALA A 41 -7.84 9.25 -5.58
CA ALA A 41 -8.41 9.48 -6.91
C ALA A 41 -8.36 8.21 -7.78
N VAL A 42 -7.20 7.54 -7.86
CA VAL A 42 -7.08 6.28 -8.61
C VAL A 42 -8.05 5.21 -8.09
N LYS A 43 -8.14 5.07 -6.76
CA LYS A 43 -9.09 4.16 -6.11
C LYS A 43 -10.54 4.46 -6.50
N CYS A 44 -10.97 5.71 -6.36
CA CYS A 44 -12.32 6.14 -6.69
C CYS A 44 -12.63 5.87 -8.16
N VAL A 45 -11.73 6.28 -9.07
CA VAL A 45 -11.88 6.07 -10.51
C VAL A 45 -12.04 4.59 -10.84
N LEU A 46 -11.14 3.73 -10.37
CA LEU A 46 -11.20 2.30 -10.67
C LEU A 46 -12.49 1.63 -10.17
N CYS A 47 -13.06 2.11 -9.06
CA CYS A 47 -14.30 1.58 -8.51
C CYS A 47 -15.57 2.15 -9.15
N THR A 48 -15.51 3.28 -9.85
CA THR A 48 -16.67 3.89 -10.54
C THR A 48 -16.64 3.73 -12.06
N MET A 49 -15.59 3.14 -12.63
CA MET A 49 -15.51 2.88 -14.08
C MET A 49 -16.55 1.85 -14.53
N GLU A 50 -17.26 2.13 -15.62
CA GLU A 50 -18.20 1.19 -16.24
C GLU A 50 -17.52 -0.11 -16.73
N LYS A 51 -16.30 0.04 -17.27
CA LYS A 51 -15.50 -1.08 -17.78
C LYS A 51 -14.31 -1.33 -16.86
N PRO A 52 -14.11 -2.56 -16.38
CA PRO A 52 -12.96 -2.90 -15.56
C PRO A 52 -11.65 -2.56 -16.27
N ASN A 53 -10.70 -1.98 -15.53
CA ASN A 53 -9.35 -1.74 -16.02
C ASN A 53 -8.35 -2.63 -15.28
N GLN A 54 -8.25 -3.87 -15.75
CA GLN A 54 -7.40 -4.89 -15.14
C GLN A 54 -5.93 -4.49 -15.09
N HIS A 55 -5.43 -3.84 -16.15
CA HIS A 55 -4.03 -3.41 -16.21
C HIS A 55 -3.69 -2.39 -15.11
N LEU A 56 -4.55 -1.38 -14.92
CA LEU A 56 -4.36 -0.39 -13.86
C LEU A 56 -4.55 -1.01 -12.47
N LEU A 57 -5.50 -1.94 -12.30
CA LEU A 57 -5.71 -2.62 -11.02
C LEU A 57 -4.48 -3.47 -10.62
N GLU A 58 -3.85 -4.14 -11.57
CA GLU A 58 -2.60 -4.88 -11.35
C GLU A 58 -1.40 -3.95 -11.06
N ALA A 59 -1.35 -2.78 -11.70
CA ALA A 59 -0.35 -1.77 -11.38
C ALA A 59 -0.52 -1.29 -9.93
N GLU A 60 -1.75 -1.01 -9.50
CA GLU A 60 -2.07 -0.65 -8.12
C GLU A 60 -1.73 -1.77 -7.14
N TRP A 61 -2.02 -3.03 -7.48
CA TRP A 61 -1.56 -4.17 -6.69
C TRP A 61 -0.05 -4.18 -6.52
N GLY A 62 0.71 -3.96 -7.60
CA GLY A 62 2.15 -3.85 -7.57
C GLY A 62 2.65 -2.79 -6.56
N ARG A 63 1.93 -1.67 -6.44
CA ARG A 63 2.27 -0.60 -5.49
C ARG A 63 1.95 -0.96 -4.05
N TYR A 64 0.80 -1.59 -3.79
CA TYR A 64 0.31 -1.92 -2.45
C TYR A 64 0.89 -3.20 -1.84
N LYS A 65 1.39 -4.13 -2.66
CA LYS A 65 1.62 -5.52 -2.22
C LYS A 65 2.45 -5.64 -0.93
N TYR A 66 3.51 -4.84 -0.76
CA TYR A 66 4.34 -4.92 0.45
C TYR A 66 3.71 -4.21 1.65
N SER A 67 2.95 -3.12 1.45
CA SER A 67 2.15 -2.51 2.52
C SER A 67 1.08 -3.47 3.03
N VAL A 68 0.43 -4.21 2.13
CA VAL A 68 -0.54 -5.26 2.50
C VAL A 68 0.16 -6.42 3.19
N LEU A 69 1.30 -6.88 2.67
CA LEU A 69 2.07 -7.98 3.27
C LEU A 69 2.52 -7.67 4.70
N GLU A 70 2.96 -6.43 4.95
CA GLU A 70 3.39 -5.94 6.28
C GLU A 70 2.27 -6.06 7.31
N ARG A 71 1.01 -5.90 6.90
CA ARG A 71 -0.14 -5.87 7.80
C ARG A 71 -0.91 -7.19 7.85
N SER A 72 -1.06 -7.85 6.71
CA SER A 72 -1.90 -9.04 6.56
C SER A 72 -1.40 -9.95 5.43
N PRO A 73 -0.55 -10.94 5.74
CA PRO A 73 -0.16 -11.97 4.78
C PRO A 73 -1.35 -12.76 4.21
N ALA A 74 -2.43 -12.91 4.99
CA ALA A 74 -3.66 -13.56 4.51
C ALA A 74 -4.34 -12.75 3.40
N ASP A 75 -4.52 -11.44 3.60
CA ASP A 75 -5.10 -10.55 2.59
C ASP A 75 -4.19 -10.41 1.36
N TYR A 76 -2.87 -10.43 1.57
CA TYR A 76 -1.91 -10.48 0.47
C TYR A 76 -2.15 -11.69 -0.44
N GLN A 77 -2.33 -12.89 0.14
CA GLN A 77 -2.61 -14.10 -0.65
C GLN A 77 -4.00 -14.06 -1.29
N ALA A 78 -5.00 -13.52 -0.58
CA ALA A 78 -6.35 -13.35 -1.12
C ALA A 78 -6.35 -12.44 -2.36
N LEU A 79 -5.67 -11.29 -2.30
CA LEU A 79 -5.53 -10.37 -3.43
C LEU A 79 -4.75 -11.00 -4.58
N ARG A 80 -3.67 -11.73 -4.28
CA ARG A 80 -2.92 -12.47 -5.30
C ARG A 80 -3.77 -13.52 -6.00
N ALA A 81 -4.69 -14.18 -5.29
CA ALA A 81 -5.62 -15.15 -5.86
C ALA A 81 -6.72 -14.45 -6.68
N LEU A 82 -7.30 -13.37 -6.16
CA LEU A 82 -8.32 -12.55 -6.82
C LEU A 82 -7.85 -12.10 -8.20
N LEU A 83 -6.63 -11.55 -8.30
CA LEU A 83 -6.07 -11.01 -9.53
C LEU A 83 -5.59 -12.06 -10.53
N LYS A 84 -5.80 -13.36 -10.26
CA LYS A 84 -5.60 -14.41 -11.28
C LYS A 84 -6.71 -14.41 -12.32
N ASP A 85 -7.93 -14.06 -11.90
CA ASP A 85 -9.03 -13.85 -12.83
C ASP A 85 -8.86 -12.49 -13.52
N LYS A 86 -8.56 -12.53 -14.82
CA LYS A 86 -8.29 -11.35 -15.65
C LYS A 86 -9.54 -10.74 -16.26
N ALA A 87 -10.69 -11.42 -16.16
CA ALA A 87 -11.94 -10.99 -16.78
C ALA A 87 -12.92 -10.36 -15.78
N GLY A 88 -12.70 -10.52 -14.47
CA GLY A 88 -13.61 -10.03 -13.45
C GLY A 88 -13.48 -8.54 -13.13
N ASN A 89 -14.57 -7.97 -12.61
CA ASN A 89 -14.59 -6.62 -12.05
C ASN A 89 -14.20 -6.65 -10.57
N HIS A 90 -12.90 -6.61 -10.31
CA HIS A 90 -12.35 -6.84 -8.97
C HIS A 90 -12.00 -5.58 -8.19
N ALA A 91 -12.21 -4.38 -8.74
CA ALA A 91 -11.71 -3.13 -8.16
C ALA A 91 -12.26 -2.86 -6.74
N LEU A 92 -13.56 -3.02 -6.54
CA LEU A 92 -14.18 -2.83 -5.22
C LEU A 92 -13.65 -3.84 -4.19
N VAL A 93 -13.67 -5.13 -4.52
CA VAL A 93 -13.19 -6.20 -3.62
C VAL A 93 -11.70 -6.02 -3.30
N PHE A 94 -10.92 -5.60 -4.29
CA PHE A 94 -9.51 -5.26 -4.13
C PHE A 94 -9.32 -4.16 -3.09
N TYR A 95 -9.99 -3.00 -3.25
CA TYR A 95 -9.79 -1.88 -2.34
C TYR A 95 -10.40 -2.08 -0.96
N GLN A 96 -11.52 -2.79 -0.84
CA GLN A 96 -12.05 -3.23 0.47
C GLN A 96 -11.02 -4.10 1.21
N THR A 97 -10.38 -5.03 0.49
CA THR A 97 -9.36 -5.91 1.07
C THR A 97 -8.10 -5.14 1.45
N VAL A 98 -7.66 -4.19 0.62
CA VAL A 98 -6.52 -3.30 0.92
C VAL A 98 -6.81 -2.45 2.16
N GLU A 99 -7.97 -1.80 2.24
CA GLU A 99 -8.35 -0.97 3.39
C GLU A 99 -8.41 -1.79 4.68
N ARG A 100 -9.02 -2.99 4.62
CA ARG A 100 -9.03 -3.94 5.74
C ARG A 100 -7.62 -4.31 6.19
N ALA A 101 -6.74 -4.65 5.25
CA ALA A 101 -5.37 -5.02 5.58
C ALA A 101 -4.63 -3.86 6.26
N LEU A 102 -4.72 -2.65 5.70
CA LEU A 102 -4.02 -1.48 6.22
C LEU A 102 -4.57 -0.97 7.56
N ALA A 103 -5.83 -1.28 7.89
CA ALA A 103 -6.41 -0.99 9.19
C ALA A 103 -5.90 -1.91 10.32
N GLN A 104 -5.22 -3.01 9.99
CA GLN A 104 -4.69 -3.91 11.01
C GLN A 104 -3.53 -3.26 11.79
N PRO A 105 -3.43 -3.50 13.11
CA PRO A 105 -2.30 -3.03 13.89
C PRO A 105 -1.00 -3.64 13.38
N GLU A 106 0.10 -2.93 13.63
CA GLU A 106 1.44 -3.46 13.36
C GLU A 106 1.68 -4.75 14.16
N ASP A 107 2.25 -5.75 13.50
CA ASP A 107 2.73 -6.98 14.10
C ASP A 107 4.18 -7.20 13.67
N LYS A 108 5.09 -7.40 14.63
CA LYS A 108 6.53 -7.51 14.34
C LYS A 108 6.87 -8.68 13.41
N GLY A 109 6.16 -9.80 13.49
CA GLY A 109 6.41 -10.96 12.64
C GLY A 109 6.00 -10.70 11.19
N ARG A 110 4.87 -10.05 10.98
CA ARG A 110 4.39 -9.65 9.64
C ARG A 110 5.25 -8.54 9.04
N ALA A 111 5.64 -7.57 9.85
CA ALA A 111 6.56 -6.51 9.44
C ALA A 111 7.94 -7.07 9.04
N LEU A 112 8.51 -7.98 9.84
CA LEU A 112 9.73 -8.70 9.51
C LEU A 112 9.61 -9.40 8.14
N ASN A 113 8.51 -10.11 7.91
CA ASN A 113 8.29 -10.78 6.63
C ASN A 113 8.33 -9.80 5.44
N ALA A 114 7.63 -8.66 5.55
CA ALA A 114 7.66 -7.63 4.51
C ALA A 114 9.06 -7.00 4.33
N LEU A 115 9.77 -6.72 5.43
CA LEU A 115 11.13 -6.19 5.40
C LEU A 115 12.09 -7.13 4.67
N GLU A 116 12.06 -8.43 4.96
CA GLU A 116 12.90 -9.42 4.29
C GLU A 116 12.60 -9.53 2.79
N HIS A 117 11.31 -9.47 2.42
CA HIS A 117 10.92 -9.43 1.00
C HIS A 117 11.45 -8.20 0.25
N VAL A 118 11.48 -7.04 0.91
CA VAL A 118 12.02 -5.80 0.32
C VAL A 118 13.55 -5.81 0.34
N TRP A 119 14.16 -6.35 1.40
CA TRP A 119 15.60 -6.53 1.52
C TRP A 119 16.17 -7.42 0.40
N GLY A 120 15.41 -8.43 -0.03
CA GLY A 120 15.79 -9.31 -1.14
C GLY A 120 16.10 -8.60 -2.47
N TYR A 121 15.66 -7.36 -2.67
CA TYR A 121 16.04 -6.55 -3.86
C TYR A 121 17.48 -6.04 -3.79
N PHE A 122 18.12 -6.12 -2.62
CA PHE A 122 19.46 -5.60 -2.37
C PHE A 122 20.47 -6.69 -2.05
N SER A 123 20.05 -7.96 -1.90
CA SER A 123 20.93 -9.05 -1.44
C SER A 123 22.19 -9.21 -2.29
N ASP A 124 22.08 -8.92 -3.59
CA ASP A 124 23.16 -9.16 -4.56
C ASP A 124 23.99 -7.89 -4.85
N CYS A 125 23.54 -6.72 -4.40
CA CYS A 125 24.19 -5.44 -4.70
C CYS A 125 24.60 -4.63 -3.47
N ALA A 126 23.99 -4.88 -2.30
CA ALA A 126 24.33 -4.21 -1.06
C ALA A 126 25.76 -4.54 -0.63
N THR A 127 26.49 -3.51 -0.20
CA THR A 127 27.81 -3.72 0.39
C THR A 127 27.71 -4.47 1.72
N PRO A 128 28.80 -5.14 2.17
CA PRO A 128 28.83 -5.76 3.49
C PRO A 128 28.52 -4.77 4.63
N ALA A 129 28.86 -3.49 4.46
CA ALA A 129 28.54 -2.46 5.44
C ALA A 129 27.05 -2.13 5.49
N GLU A 130 26.37 -2.04 4.33
CA GLU A 130 24.93 -1.84 4.25
C GLU A 130 24.15 -3.03 4.78
N ALA A 131 24.57 -4.25 4.46
CA ALA A 131 23.97 -5.48 5.00
C ALA A 131 24.07 -5.52 6.53
N ARG A 132 25.25 -5.24 7.11
CA ARG A 132 25.40 -5.13 8.58
C ARG A 132 24.50 -4.06 9.18
N LYS A 133 24.39 -2.91 8.51
CA LYS A 133 23.54 -1.81 8.96
C LYS A 133 22.06 -2.19 8.93
N TYR A 134 21.60 -2.88 7.88
CA TYR A 134 20.25 -3.41 7.80
C TYR A 134 19.97 -4.36 8.94
N GLN A 135 20.81 -5.37 9.16
CA GLN A 135 20.66 -6.34 10.24
C GLN A 135 20.59 -5.65 11.61
N THR A 136 21.48 -4.68 11.86
CA THR A 136 21.51 -3.93 13.12
C THR A 136 20.21 -3.17 13.38
N LEU A 137 19.64 -2.54 12.34
CA LEU A 137 18.37 -1.82 12.46
C LEU A 137 17.18 -2.76 12.62
N LEU A 138 17.20 -3.89 11.91
CA LEU A 138 16.18 -4.93 12.00
C LEU A 138 16.14 -5.54 13.41
N ASP A 139 17.28 -5.94 13.94
CA ASP A 139 17.38 -6.52 15.28
C ASP A 139 16.92 -5.53 16.35
N GLY A 140 17.30 -4.26 16.22
CA GLY A 140 16.84 -3.19 17.11
C GLY A 140 15.33 -2.97 17.02
N TYR A 141 14.74 -3.03 15.83
CA TYR A 141 13.29 -3.00 15.65
C TYR A 141 12.59 -4.18 16.34
N LEU A 142 13.10 -5.41 16.13
CA LEU A 142 12.55 -6.60 16.75
C LEU A 142 12.63 -6.56 18.28
N ARG A 143 13.69 -5.99 18.85
CA ARG A 143 13.82 -5.71 20.29
C ARG A 143 12.98 -4.53 20.79
N GLY A 144 12.41 -3.73 19.89
CA GLY A 144 11.62 -2.54 20.24
C GLY A 144 12.44 -1.28 20.55
N GLU A 145 13.73 -1.30 20.25
CA GLU A 145 14.64 -0.14 20.42
C GLU A 145 14.40 0.93 19.36
N TYR A 146 13.92 0.54 18.18
CA TYR A 146 13.66 1.43 17.05
C TYR A 146 12.26 1.23 16.49
N PRO A 147 11.62 2.30 15.97
CA PRO A 147 10.38 2.16 15.21
C PRO A 147 10.66 1.49 13.85
N LEU A 148 9.65 0.78 13.31
CA LEU A 148 9.69 0.16 11.98
C LEU A 148 10.16 1.13 10.89
N GLU A 149 9.71 2.38 10.97
CA GLU A 149 10.08 3.44 10.03
C GLU A 149 11.58 3.72 9.93
N LYS A 150 12.36 3.40 10.98
CA LYS A 150 13.82 3.53 10.90
C LYS A 150 14.42 2.53 9.91
N VAL A 151 13.88 1.31 9.84
CA VAL A 151 14.31 0.28 8.88
C VAL A 151 13.83 0.64 7.48
N LYS A 152 12.55 1.03 7.33
CA LYS A 152 11.96 1.44 6.04
C LYS A 152 12.71 2.61 5.41
N ARG A 153 13.16 3.59 6.19
CA ARG A 153 14.01 4.70 5.69
C ARG A 153 15.37 4.26 5.15
N LEU A 154 15.99 3.21 5.72
CA LEU A 154 17.21 2.65 5.15
C LEU A 154 16.91 2.01 3.80
N LEU A 155 15.90 1.14 3.74
CA LEU A 155 15.50 0.46 2.52
C LEU A 155 15.14 1.45 1.41
N TYR A 156 14.39 2.51 1.72
CA TYR A 156 14.08 3.57 0.76
C TYR A 156 15.33 4.25 0.19
N ARG A 157 16.33 4.55 1.05
CA ARG A 157 17.60 5.13 0.61
C ARG A 157 18.37 4.18 -0.30
N LEU A 158 18.39 2.89 0.03
CA LEU A 158 19.01 1.87 -0.83
C LEU A 158 18.26 1.78 -2.17
N SER A 159 16.93 1.87 -2.17
CA SER A 159 16.14 1.93 -3.41
C SER A 159 16.56 3.10 -4.30
N LEU A 160 16.83 4.27 -3.73
CA LEU A 160 17.35 5.43 -4.48
C LEU A 160 18.76 5.18 -5.01
N ASN A 161 19.68 4.69 -4.17
CA ASN A 161 21.08 4.47 -4.51
C ASN A 161 21.24 3.45 -5.65
N TYR A 162 20.48 2.35 -5.56
CA TYR A 162 20.53 1.25 -6.51
C TYR A 162 19.50 1.36 -7.63
N LYS A 163 18.75 2.47 -7.69
CA LYS A 163 17.70 2.74 -8.70
C LYS A 163 16.70 1.60 -8.81
N GLN A 164 16.20 1.13 -7.67
CA GLN A 164 15.15 0.12 -7.60
C GLN A 164 13.79 0.76 -7.88
N ASP A 165 13.54 1.16 -9.13
CA ASP A 165 12.35 1.91 -9.55
C ASP A 165 11.04 1.24 -9.14
N TYR A 166 11.01 -0.10 -9.16
CA TYR A 166 9.87 -0.88 -8.70
C TYR A 166 9.53 -0.61 -7.22
N LEU A 167 10.53 -0.55 -6.35
CA LEU A 167 10.36 -0.23 -4.93
C LEU A 167 10.07 1.26 -4.72
N LEU A 168 10.67 2.14 -5.53
CA LEU A 168 10.41 3.58 -5.46
C LEU A 168 8.97 3.94 -5.86
N GLY A 169 8.37 3.17 -6.76
CA GLY A 169 6.95 3.29 -7.12
C GLY A 169 5.99 2.62 -6.12
N SER A 170 6.50 1.89 -5.12
CA SER A 170 5.66 1.20 -4.14
C SER A 170 5.14 2.14 -3.07
N TYR A 171 3.92 1.88 -2.61
CA TYR A 171 3.35 2.56 -1.45
C TYR A 171 3.94 2.10 -0.11
N TYR A 172 4.82 1.09 -0.11
CA TYR A 172 5.46 0.55 1.09
C TYR A 172 6.14 1.61 1.96
N PHE A 173 6.74 2.64 1.35
CA PHE A 173 7.44 3.70 2.08
C PHE A 173 6.56 4.92 2.42
N THR A 174 5.28 4.91 2.07
CA THR A 174 4.38 6.08 2.13
C THR A 174 3.03 5.82 2.80
N VAL A 175 2.74 4.54 3.09
CA VAL A 175 1.57 4.05 3.82
C VAL A 175 2.01 3.53 5.17
#